data_AF-A0A077KKG1-F1
#
_entry.id   AF-A0A077KKG1-F1
#
_cell.length_a   1.000
_cell.length_b   1.000
_cell.length_c   1.000
_cell.angle_alpha   90.00
_cell.angle_beta   90.00
_cell.angle_gamma   90.00
#
_symmetry.space_group_name_H-M   'P 1'
#
loop_
_entity.id
_entity.type
_entity.pdbx_description
1 polymer ?
#
loop_
_entity_poly.entity_id
_entity_poly.type
_entity_poly.pdbx_seq_one_letter_code
_entity_poly.pdbx_strand_id
1 'polypeptide(L)'
;MIAPQELRIGNILNAIATNGIETINFYEIKVNEILTDGIREEKGLKFPYHTLVGTLLTEEWLLKFGFEKRDDDKYYHHKYDRTWVKIESCIVKWYGNAVGGLVMIDYVHQLQNCFNIFTSEELTIKEQ
;
A
#
# COMPACT_ATOMS: atom_id res chain seq x y z
N MET A 1 9.48 -8.84 7.06
CA MET A 1 10.37 -8.20 6.07
C MET A 1 9.69 -8.32 4.72
N ILE A 2 9.68 -7.25 3.93
CA ILE A 2 9.06 -7.25 2.59
C ILE A 2 10.04 -7.85 1.59
N ALA A 3 9.57 -8.72 0.69
CA ALA A 3 10.43 -9.26 -0.34
C ALA A 3 10.61 -8.25 -1.49
N PRO A 4 11.81 -8.09 -2.08
CA PRO A 4 12.07 -7.10 -3.13
C PRO A 4 11.07 -7.13 -4.29
N GLN A 5 10.63 -8.32 -4.70
CA GLN A 5 9.67 -8.52 -5.79
C GLN A 5 8.25 -8.02 -5.48
N GLU A 6 7.93 -7.72 -4.23
CA GLU A 6 6.63 -7.15 -3.82
C GLU A 6 6.62 -5.62 -3.91
N LEU A 7 7.75 -4.99 -4.20
CA LEU A 7 7.90 -3.55 -4.24
C LEU A 7 7.75 -2.99 -5.65
N ARG A 8 7.15 -1.82 -5.72
CA ARG A 8 7.09 -0.96 -6.91
C ARG A 8 7.43 0.46 -6.55
N ILE A 9 7.84 1.23 -7.55
CA ILE A 9 7.97 2.69 -7.42
C ILE A 9 6.59 3.25 -7.03
N GLY A 10 6.58 4.15 -6.04
CA GLY A 10 5.36 4.72 -5.47
C GLY A 10 4.81 3.97 -4.25
N ASN A 11 5.29 2.76 -3.94
CA ASN A 11 4.83 2.02 -2.77
C ASN A 11 5.18 2.79 -1.49
N ILE A 12 4.21 2.87 -0.58
CA ILE A 12 4.36 3.45 0.75
C ILE A 12 4.55 2.31 1.75
N LEU A 13 5.61 2.43 2.55
CA LEU A 13 6.01 1.46 3.55
C LEU A 13 6.71 2.15 4.71
N ASN A 14 7.05 1.38 5.74
CA ASN A 14 7.83 1.85 6.86
C ASN A 14 9.25 1.30 6.77
N ALA A 15 10.24 2.15 7.05
CA ALA A 15 11.60 1.74 7.34
C ALA A 15 11.85 1.78 8.86
N ILE A 16 12.56 0.77 9.36
CA ILE A 16 13.01 0.70 10.74
C ILE A 16 14.46 1.13 10.86
N ALA A 17 14.75 2.03 11.79
CA ALA A 17 16.11 2.24 12.27
C ALA A 17 16.34 1.42 13.54
N THR A 18 17.42 0.66 13.56
CA THR A 18 17.83 -0.17 14.72
C THR A 18 19.29 0.09 15.07
N ASN A 19 19.62 0.04 16.35
CA ASN A 19 21.00 -0.03 16.85
C ASN A 19 21.53 -1.48 16.94
N GLY A 20 20.78 -2.46 16.42
CA GLY A 20 21.11 -3.88 16.51
C GLY A 20 20.57 -4.59 17.76
N ILE A 21 19.91 -3.87 18.66
CA ILE A 21 19.29 -4.42 19.89
C ILE A 21 17.78 -4.18 19.88
N GLU A 22 17.36 -2.96 19.52
CA GLU A 22 15.95 -2.57 19.53
C GLU A 22 15.57 -1.75 18.30
N THR A 23 14.26 -1.65 18.05
CA THR A 23 13.72 -0.74 17.05
C THR A 23 13.65 0.65 17.66
N ILE A 24 14.36 1.60 17.06
CA ILE A 24 14.49 2.96 17.60
C ILE A 24 13.41 3.86 17.03
N ASN A 25 13.18 3.78 15.72
CA ASN A 25 12.25 4.66 15.00
C ASN A 25 11.63 3.95 13.80
N PHE A 26 10.42 4.39 13.44
CA PHE A 26 9.77 4.09 12.16
C PHE A 26 9.77 5.35 11.28
N TYR A 27 10.07 5.16 10.00
CA TYR A 27 10.02 6.21 8.98
C TYR A 27 9.04 5.78 7.89
N GLU A 28 7.96 6.53 7.71
CA GLU A 28 7.14 6.37 6.50
C GLU A 28 7.96 6.85 5.31
N ILE A 29 8.08 5.99 4.30
CA ILE A 29 8.84 6.27 3.09
C ILE A 29 8.05 5.85 1.87
N LYS A 30 8.34 6.52 0.76
CA LYS A 30 7.80 6.21 -0.55
C LYS A 30 8.94 5.76 -1.47
N VAL A 31 8.78 4.59 -2.10
CA VAL A 31 9.80 4.04 -3.01
C VAL A 31 9.94 4.93 -4.23
N ASN A 32 11.15 5.42 -4.47
CA ASN A 32 11.51 6.17 -5.67
C ASN A 32 12.36 5.33 -6.64
N GLU A 33 13.25 4.47 -6.12
CA GLU A 33 14.13 3.61 -6.91
C GLU A 33 14.28 2.23 -6.23
N ILE A 34 14.35 1.16 -7.03
CA ILE A 34 14.64 -0.20 -6.56
C ILE A 34 16.08 -0.55 -6.94
N LEU A 35 16.90 -0.90 -5.96
CA LEU A 35 18.32 -1.20 -6.10
C LEU A 35 18.58 -2.68 -5.81
N THR A 36 19.75 -3.20 -6.18
CA THR A 36 20.09 -4.61 -5.91
C THR A 36 20.13 -4.96 -4.42
N ASP A 37 20.38 -3.98 -3.56
CA ASP A 37 20.59 -4.16 -2.11
C ASP A 37 19.60 -3.33 -1.25
N GLY A 38 18.54 -2.79 -1.85
CA GLY A 38 17.54 -2.03 -1.13
C GLY A 38 16.68 -1.13 -2.01
N ILE A 39 16.25 -0.01 -1.47
CA ILE A 39 15.52 1.03 -2.21
C ILE A 39 16.10 2.41 -1.91
N ARG A 40 15.76 3.37 -2.76
CA ARG A 40 15.92 4.80 -2.49
C ARG A 40 14.55 5.44 -2.35
N GLU A 41 14.37 6.28 -1.33
CA GLU A 41 13.14 7.08 -1.16
C GLU A 41 13.22 8.42 -1.89
N GLU A 42 12.12 9.18 -1.90
CA GLU A 42 12.00 10.45 -2.64
C GLU A 42 13.03 11.52 -2.22
N LYS A 43 13.43 11.57 -0.95
CA LYS A 43 14.48 12.50 -0.47
C LYS A 43 15.90 12.00 -0.73
N GLY A 44 16.06 10.85 -1.39
CA GLY A 44 17.34 10.29 -1.80
C GLY A 44 18.02 9.39 -0.77
N LEU A 45 17.43 9.20 0.42
CA LEU A 45 17.93 8.26 1.43
C LEU A 45 17.76 6.81 0.95
N LYS A 46 18.76 5.98 1.27
CA LYS A 46 18.80 4.57 0.90
C LYS A 46 18.46 3.69 2.11
N PHE A 47 17.59 2.70 1.90
CA PHE A 47 17.18 1.74 2.92
C PHE A 47 17.42 0.30 2.43
N PRO A 48 18.18 -0.51 3.18
CA PRO A 48 18.33 -1.94 2.89
C PRO A 48 17.02 -2.70 3.01
N TYR A 49 16.84 -3.80 2.26
CA TYR A 49 15.58 -4.57 2.31
C TYR A 49 15.21 -5.10 3.69
N HIS A 50 16.21 -5.51 4.48
CA HIS A 50 15.97 -6.04 5.83
C HIS A 50 15.47 -4.96 6.82
N THR A 51 15.55 -3.67 6.48
CA THR A 51 14.98 -2.58 7.27
C THR A 51 13.58 -2.18 6.81
N LEU A 52 13.01 -2.84 5.78
CA LEU A 52 11.71 -2.50 5.23
C LEU A 52 10.61 -3.38 5.82
N VAL A 53 9.54 -2.74 6.30
CA VAL A 53 8.35 -3.39 6.86
C VAL A 53 7.08 -2.77 6.28
N GLY A 54 6.03 -3.59 6.18
CA GLY A 54 4.76 -3.13 5.65
C GLY A 54 4.12 -2.09 6.57
N THR A 55 3.59 -1.01 6.00
CA THR A 55 2.68 -0.12 6.71
C THR A 55 1.31 -0.80 6.78
N LEU A 56 0.79 -1.03 7.99
CA LEU A 56 -0.52 -1.65 8.18
C LEU A 56 -1.60 -0.85 7.46
N LEU A 57 -2.48 -1.56 6.77
CA LEU A 57 -3.63 -0.96 6.11
C LEU A 57 -4.71 -0.65 7.16
N THR A 58 -4.94 0.64 7.41
CA THR A 58 -5.95 1.14 8.34
C THR A 58 -7.04 1.90 7.59
N GLU A 59 -8.14 2.21 8.28
CA GLU A 59 -9.20 3.09 7.75
C GLU A 59 -8.63 4.46 7.34
N GLU A 60 -7.71 5.03 8.12
CA GLU A 60 -7.06 6.31 7.81
C GLU A 60 -6.38 6.30 6.43
N TRP A 61 -5.70 5.19 6.09
CA TRP A 61 -5.08 5.04 4.77
C TRP A 61 -6.10 4.99 3.65
N LEU A 62 -7.20 4.25 3.83
CA LEU A 62 -8.27 4.18 2.83
C LEU A 62 -8.86 5.56 2.55
N LEU A 63 -9.13 6.35 3.59
CA LEU A 63 -9.63 7.71 3.46
C LEU A 63 -8.62 8.62 2.72
N LYS A 64 -7.33 8.54 3.07
CA LYS A 64 -6.25 9.27 2.37
C LYS A 64 -6.19 8.93 0.88
N PHE A 65 -6.41 7.67 0.52
CA PHE A 65 -6.46 7.21 -0.87
C PHE A 65 -7.79 7.50 -1.57
N GLY A 66 -8.72 8.19 -0.92
CA GLY A 66 -9.98 8.58 -1.54
C GLY A 66 -11.03 7.49 -1.60
N PHE A 67 -10.92 6.46 -0.76
CA PHE A 67 -12.04 5.58 -0.50
C PHE A 67 -12.98 6.22 0.52
N GLU A 68 -14.26 5.91 0.39
CA GLU A 68 -15.32 6.41 1.26
C GLU A 68 -16.07 5.21 1.84
N LYS A 69 -16.31 5.24 3.14
CA LYS A 69 -17.14 4.24 3.79
C LYS A 69 -18.59 4.41 3.34
N ARG A 70 -19.18 3.38 2.71
CA ARG A 70 -20.59 3.40 2.28
C ARG A 70 -21.44 2.32 2.93
N ASP A 71 -20.83 1.21 3.33
CA ASP A 71 -21.44 0.14 4.12
C ASP A 71 -20.61 -0.10 5.40
N ASP A 72 -21.15 -0.85 6.38
CA ASP A 72 -20.53 -1.07 7.70
C ASP A 72 -19.05 -1.47 7.65
N ASP A 73 -18.64 -2.23 6.63
CA ASP A 73 -17.29 -2.77 6.45
C ASP A 73 -16.70 -2.57 5.04
N LYS A 74 -17.33 -1.76 4.18
CA LYS A 74 -16.87 -1.54 2.78
C LYS A 74 -16.56 -0.08 2.47
N TYR A 75 -15.38 0.09 1.89
CA TYR A 75 -14.85 1.38 1.45
C TYR A 75 -14.80 1.40 -0.08
N TYR A 76 -15.50 2.32 -0.71
CA TYR A 76 -15.59 2.43 -2.17
C TYR A 76 -14.74 3.58 -2.67
N HIS A 77 -13.97 3.37 -3.74
CA HIS A 77 -13.14 4.44 -4.28
C HIS A 77 -13.98 5.44 -5.09
N HIS A 78 -13.92 6.73 -4.74
CA HIS A 78 -14.74 7.80 -5.36
C HIS A 78 -14.67 7.86 -6.90
N LYS A 79 -13.49 7.61 -7.50
CA LYS A 79 -13.27 7.57 -8.96
C LYS A 79 -13.67 6.24 -9.61
N TYR A 80 -13.72 5.15 -8.83
CA TYR A 80 -13.88 3.78 -9.34
C TYR A 80 -15.06 3.10 -8.64
N ASP A 81 -16.27 3.46 -9.04
CA ASP A 81 -17.55 3.01 -8.42
C ASP A 81 -17.72 1.48 -8.30
N ARG A 82 -16.86 0.69 -8.94
CA ARG A 82 -16.85 -0.78 -8.92
C ARG A 82 -15.66 -1.40 -8.19
N THR A 83 -14.92 -0.59 -7.44
CA THR A 83 -13.76 -1.01 -6.63
C THR A 83 -14.03 -0.68 -5.18
N TRP A 84 -14.01 -1.70 -4.33
CA TRP A 84 -14.12 -1.51 -2.89
C TRP A 84 -13.12 -2.37 -2.13
N VAL A 85 -12.83 -1.95 -0.90
CA VAL A 85 -11.94 -2.61 0.04
C VAL A 85 -12.71 -2.92 1.31
N LYS A 86 -12.52 -4.12 1.85
CA LYS A 86 -12.87 -4.49 3.21
C LYS A 86 -11.59 -4.76 3.99
N ILE A 87 -11.35 -3.94 5.01
CA ILE A 87 -10.25 -4.09 5.96
C ILE A 87 -10.31 -5.51 6.55
N GLU A 88 -9.18 -6.18 6.72
CA GLU A 88 -9.07 -7.57 7.22
C GLU A 88 -9.71 -8.64 6.31
N SER A 89 -10.00 -8.35 5.04
CA SER A 89 -10.56 -9.37 4.14
C SER A 89 -10.01 -9.31 2.73
N CYS A 90 -10.28 -8.23 1.99
CA CYS A 90 -9.89 -8.16 0.58
C CYS A 90 -10.14 -6.80 -0.09
N ILE A 91 -9.45 -6.59 -1.20
CA ILE A 91 -9.91 -5.71 -2.27
C ILE A 91 -10.75 -6.51 -3.26
N VAL A 92 -11.87 -5.93 -3.71
CA VAL A 92 -12.77 -6.54 -4.67
C VAL A 92 -13.04 -5.57 -5.83
N LYS A 93 -12.95 -6.08 -7.06
CA LYS A 93 -13.31 -5.34 -8.27
C LYS A 93 -14.36 -6.09 -9.07
N TRP A 94 -15.41 -5.39 -9.50
CA TRP A 94 -16.44 -5.98 -10.35
C TRP A 94 -16.05 -5.96 -11.83
N TYR A 95 -16.26 -7.09 -12.51
CA TYR A 95 -16.16 -7.23 -13.96
C TYR A 95 -17.54 -7.61 -14.53
N GLY A 96 -18.31 -6.62 -14.97
CA GLY A 96 -19.70 -6.84 -15.39
C GLY A 96 -20.57 -7.32 -14.22
N ASN A 97 -21.14 -8.52 -14.34
CA ASN A 97 -21.96 -9.18 -13.31
C ASN A 97 -21.14 -10.16 -12.44
N ALA A 98 -19.83 -10.26 -12.65
CA ALA A 98 -18.96 -11.14 -11.87
C ALA A 98 -18.13 -10.33 -10.86
N VAL A 99 -17.99 -10.88 -9.66
CA VAL A 99 -17.08 -10.38 -8.63
C VAL A 99 -15.69 -10.95 -8.91
N GLY A 100 -14.71 -10.10 -9.21
CA GLY A 100 -13.34 -10.51 -9.48
C GLY A 100 -12.41 -10.21 -8.30
N GLY A 101 -11.66 -11.24 -7.90
CA GLY A 101 -10.53 -11.17 -6.98
C GLY A 101 -10.90 -11.03 -5.50
N LEU A 102 -10.49 -12.01 -4.69
CA LEU A 102 -10.35 -11.91 -3.25
C LEU A 102 -8.86 -12.02 -2.96
N VAL A 103 -8.19 -10.90 -2.71
CA VAL A 103 -6.79 -10.88 -2.27
C VAL A 103 -6.76 -10.33 -0.87
N MET A 104 -6.30 -11.13 0.10
CA MET A 104 -6.08 -10.63 1.46
C MET A 104 -4.97 -9.58 1.43
N ILE A 105 -5.25 -8.43 2.04
CA ILE A 105 -4.34 -7.29 2.08
C ILE A 105 -4.24 -6.78 3.52
N ASP A 106 -3.03 -6.86 4.07
CA ASP A 106 -2.72 -6.40 5.43
C ASP A 106 -1.95 -5.08 5.41
N TYR A 107 -1.31 -4.77 4.28
CA TYR A 107 -0.40 -3.63 4.16
C TYR A 107 -0.76 -2.69 3.00
N VAL A 108 -0.44 -1.41 3.18
CA VAL A 108 -0.64 -0.32 2.21
C VAL A 108 -0.05 -0.65 0.84
N HIS A 109 1.20 -1.13 0.78
CA HIS A 109 1.85 -1.47 -0.49
C HIS A 109 1.12 -2.58 -1.26
N GLN A 110 0.48 -3.53 -0.57
CA GLN A 110 -0.29 -4.60 -1.22
C GLN A 110 -1.56 -4.03 -1.84
N LEU A 111 -2.25 -3.12 -1.13
CA LEU A 111 -3.39 -2.40 -1.68
C LEU A 111 -2.97 -1.60 -2.93
N GLN A 112 -1.86 -0.85 -2.88
CA GLN A 112 -1.36 -0.09 -4.02
C GLN A 112 -1.06 -0.99 -5.22
N ASN A 113 -0.34 -2.08 -5.00
CA ASN A 113 -0.03 -3.07 -6.04
C ASN A 113 -1.31 -3.64 -6.67
N CYS A 114 -2.28 -4.07 -5.85
CA CYS A 114 -3.54 -4.63 -6.34
C CYS A 114 -4.36 -3.59 -7.10
N PHE A 115 -4.46 -2.38 -6.55
CA PHE A 115 -5.18 -1.29 -7.18
C PHE A 115 -4.61 -0.99 -8.56
N ASN A 116 -3.28 -0.89 -8.68
CA ASN A 116 -2.66 -0.66 -9.98
C ASN A 116 -2.91 -1.80 -10.97
N ILE A 117 -2.84 -3.06 -10.55
CA ILE A 117 -3.19 -4.20 -11.41
C ILE A 117 -4.62 -4.06 -11.95
N PHE A 118 -5.53 -3.59 -11.10
CA PHE A 118 -6.93 -3.45 -11.46
C PHE A 118 -7.21 -2.23 -12.33
N THR A 119 -6.65 -1.07 -12.02
CA THR A 119 -7.02 0.21 -12.65
C THR A 119 -6.01 0.68 -13.68
N SER A 120 -4.82 0.09 -13.73
CA SER A 120 -3.64 0.60 -14.46
C SER A 120 -3.20 2.00 -14.01
N GLU A 121 -3.64 2.47 -12.84
CA GLU A 121 -3.24 3.75 -12.26
C GLU A 121 -2.57 3.55 -10.89
N GLU A 122 -1.66 4.46 -10.51
CA GLU A 122 -1.06 4.45 -9.18
C GLU A 122 -2.06 4.96 -8.13
N LEU A 123 -2.14 4.28 -6.99
CA LEU A 123 -2.96 4.72 -5.87
C LEU A 123 -2.19 5.78 -5.06
N THR A 124 -2.58 7.04 -5.23
CA THR A 124 -1.96 8.20 -4.57
C THR A 124 -2.85 8.79 -3.49
N ILE A 125 -2.23 9.46 -2.52
CA ILE A 125 -2.96 10.22 -1.49
C ILE A 125 -3.66 11.40 -2.18
N LYS A 126 -4.91 11.68 -1.80
CA LYS A 126 -5.63 12.89 -2.23
C LYS A 126 -4.89 14.13 -1.73
N GLU A 127 -4.52 15.02 -2.65
CA GLU A 127 -4.16 16.39 -2.29
C GLU A 127 -5.42 17.09 -1.76
N GLN A 128 -5.33 17.71 -0.58
CA GLN A 128 -6.41 18.51 0.01
C GLN A 128 -6.56 19.85 -0.71
#